data_AF-A0A3Q4EGS2-F1
#
_entry.id   AF-A0A3Q4EGS2-F1
#
_cell.length_a   1.000
_cell.length_b   1.000
_cell.length_c   1.000
_cell.angle_alpha   90.00
_cell.angle_beta   90.00
_cell.angle_gamma   90.00
#
_symmetry.space_group_name_H-M   'P 1'
#
loop_
_entity.id
_entity.type
_entity.pdbx_description
1 polymer ?
#
loop_
_entity_poly.entity_id
_entity_poly.type
_entity_poly.pdbx_seq_one_letter_code
_entity_poly.pdbx_strand_id
1 'polypeptide(L)' 'MLRAQGKAVHQCDNGWVPVFVDQEQSISLMSVGFLLENPDEAVVWRGPKKHAGLSGCGHTSRDL' A
#
# COMPACT_ATOMS: atom_id res chain seq x y z
N MET A 1 10.10 19.78 -9.97
CA MET A 1 9.35 18.60 -9.46
C MET A 1 9.04 17.67 -10.63
N LEU A 2 8.93 16.35 -10.40
CA LEU A 2 8.96 15.25 -11.39
C LEU A 2 7.79 15.21 -12.43
N ARG A 3 7.03 16.30 -12.62
CA ARG A 3 5.94 16.46 -13.61
C ARG A 3 4.91 15.30 -13.65
N ALA A 4 4.63 14.69 -12.50
CA ALA A 4 3.70 13.56 -12.39
C ALA A 4 2.24 13.96 -12.05
N GLN A 5 1.91 15.26 -12.02
CA GLN A 5 0.54 15.71 -11.75
C GLN A 5 -0.44 15.24 -12.85
N GLY A 6 -1.63 14.82 -12.45
CA GLY A 6 -2.69 14.34 -13.36
C GLY A 6 -2.43 12.95 -13.96
N LYS A 7 -1.38 12.24 -13.51
CA LYS A 7 -1.15 10.83 -13.86
C LYS A 7 -1.99 9.92 -12.94
N ALA A 8 -2.42 8.79 -13.47
CA ALA A 8 -3.15 7.75 -12.73
C ALA A 8 -2.40 6.42 -12.82
N VAL A 9 -2.59 5.55 -11.83
CA VAL A 9 -2.06 4.19 -11.88
C VAL A 9 -2.82 3.41 -12.97
N HIS A 10 -2.13 2.55 -13.71
CA HIS A 10 -2.79 1.63 -14.63
C HIS A 10 -2.97 0.26 -13.93
N GLN A 11 -4.14 -0.35 -14.08
CA GLN A 11 -4.42 -1.70 -13.60
C GLN A 11 -4.21 -2.73 -14.71
N CYS A 12 -3.63 -3.87 -14.35
CA CYS A 12 -3.41 -5.03 -15.20
C CYS A 12 -3.75 -6.31 -14.42
N ASP A 13 -3.82 -7.45 -15.10
CA ASP A 13 -4.25 -8.73 -14.50
C ASP A 13 -3.37 -9.19 -13.33
N ASN A 14 -2.11 -8.76 -13.31
CA ASN A 14 -1.13 -9.05 -12.25
C ASN A 14 -0.98 -7.92 -11.22
N GLY A 15 -1.82 -6.88 -11.26
CA GLY A 15 -1.88 -5.84 -10.22
C GLY A 15 -1.82 -4.41 -10.76
N TRP A 16 -1.05 -3.55 -10.10
CA TRP A 16 -0.91 -2.14 -10.43
C TRP A 16 0.42 -1.87 -11.13
N VAL A 17 0.36 -1.15 -12.24
CA VAL A 17 1.54 -0.67 -12.97
C VAL A 17 1.91 0.71 -12.43
N PRO A 18 3.15 0.92 -11.93
CA PRO A 18 3.56 2.21 -11.41
C PRO A 18 3.63 3.28 -12.52
N VAL A 19 3.58 4.54 -12.13
CA VAL A 19 3.67 5.66 -13.08
C VAL A 19 5.13 5.94 -13.41
N PHE A 20 5.51 5.86 -14.68
CA PHE A 20 6.83 6.26 -15.15
C PHE A 20 6.86 7.75 -15.53
N VAL A 21 7.89 8.46 -15.07
CA VAL A 21 8.03 9.93 -15.25
C VAL A 21 8.97 10.30 -16.40
N ASP A 22 9.63 9.32 -16.99
CA ASP A 22 10.54 9.44 -18.12
C ASP A 22 10.17 8.44 -19.23
N GLN A 23 10.60 8.74 -20.46
CA GLN A 23 10.30 7.90 -21.63
C GLN A 23 11.09 6.59 -21.61
N GLU A 24 12.28 6.61 -21.03
CA GLU A 24 13.14 5.44 -20.87
C GLU A 24 12.65 4.52 -19.73
N GLN A 25 11.61 4.93 -18.99
CA GLN A 25 11.04 4.19 -17.87
C GLN A 25 12.08 3.84 -16.77
N SER A 26 13.11 4.67 -16.62
CA SER A 26 14.18 4.49 -15.63
C SER A 26 13.76 4.93 -14.23
N ILE A 27 12.75 5.80 -14.13
CA ILE A 27 12.22 6.30 -12.85
C ILE A 27 10.72 6.04 -12.79
N SER A 28 10.31 5.25 -11.79
CA SER A 28 8.91 5.02 -11.47
C SER A 28 8.52 5.70 -10.16
N LEU A 29 7.25 6.09 -10.07
CA LEU A 29 6.65 6.70 -8.91
C LEU A 29 5.35 5.98 -8.58
N MET A 30 5.12 5.74 -7.29
CA MET A 30 3.84 5.30 -6.77
C MET A 30 3.40 6.26 -5.67
N SER A 31 2.16 6.74 -5.77
CA SER A 31 1.55 7.67 -4.84
C SER A 31 0.07 7.33 -4.69
N VAL A 32 -0.50 7.50 -3.50
CA VAL A 32 -1.95 7.33 -3.30
C VAL A 32 -2.75 8.38 -4.06
N GLY A 33 -2.18 9.56 -4.33
CA GLY A 33 -2.83 10.57 -5.15
C GLY A 33 -3.15 10.11 -6.57
N PHE A 34 -2.49 9.05 -7.08
CA PHE A 34 -2.82 8.46 -8.38
C PHE A 34 -4.08 7.59 -8.37
N LEU A 35 -4.64 7.33 -7.18
CA LEU A 35 -5.86 6.56 -6.95
C LEU A 35 -7.06 7.46 -6.63
N LEU A 36 -6.84 8.77 -6.45
CA LEU A 36 -7.87 9.74 -6.10
C LEU A 36 -8.35 10.45 -7.36
N GLU A 37 -9.64 10.80 -7.41
CA GLU A 37 -10.18 11.61 -8.51
C GLU A 37 -9.68 13.06 -8.39
N ASN A 38 -9.64 13.59 -7.16
CA ASN A 38 -9.11 14.91 -6.86
C ASN A 38 -7.88 14.83 -5.94
N PRO A 39 -6.79 15.57 -6.23
CA PRO A 39 -5.55 15.49 -5.46
C PRO A 39 -5.67 16.02 -4.02
N ASP A 40 -6.70 16.82 -3.74
CA ASP A 40 -6.94 17.43 -2.41
C ASP A 40 -7.85 16.57 -1.52
N GLU A 41 -8.23 15.37 -1.98
CA GLU A 41 -9.05 14.46 -1.18
C GLU A 41 -8.30 13.90 0.04
N ALA A 42 -9.01 13.85 1.17
CA ALA A 42 -8.48 13.31 2.41
C ALA A 42 -8.32 11.79 2.34
N VAL A 43 -7.14 11.30 2.72
CA VAL A 43 -6.85 9.86 2.81
C VAL A 43 -6.73 9.46 4.28
N VAL A 44 -7.48 8.43 4.67
CA VAL A 44 -7.37 7.84 6.01
C VAL A 44 -6.65 6.49 5.93
N TRP A 45 -5.42 6.47 6.42
CA TRP A 45 -4.64 5.24 6.51
C TRP A 45 -5.06 4.45 7.75
N ARG A 46 -5.52 3.22 7.56
CA ARG A 46 -5.78 2.30 8.67
C ARG A 46 -4.49 1.54 8.99
N GLY A 47 -4.12 1.54 10.27
CA GLY A 47 -2.94 0.81 10.75
C GLY A 47 -3.15 -0.71 10.77
N PRO A 48 -2.07 -1.48 11.00
CA PRO A 48 -2.16 -2.93 11.14
C PRO A 48 -3.11 -3.31 12.29
N LYS A 49 -4.05 -4.22 12.01
CA LYS A 49 -4.98 -4.73 13.01
C LYS A 49 -4.25 -5.75 13.88
N LYS A 50 -4.15 -5.50 15.20
CA LYS A 50 -3.66 -6.52 16.15
C LYS A 50 -4.73 -7.60 16.29
N HIS A 51 -4.50 -8.77 15.70
CA HIS A 51 -5.31 -9.95 15.97
C HIS A 51 -4.92 -10.47 17.37
N ALA A 52 -5.82 -10.38 18.35
CA ALA A 52 -5.63 -10.98 19.67
C ALA A 52 -5.83 -12.50 19.57
N GLY A 53 -4.81 -13.19 19.08
CA GLY A 53 -4.78 -14.64 18.93
C GLY A 53 -3.42 -15.19 19.34
N LEU A 54 -2.98 -14.86 20.55
CA LEU A 54 -1.88 -15.54 21.22
C LEU A 54 -2.46 -16.32 22.40
N SER A 55 -3.15 -17.43 22.11
CA SER A 55 -3.12 -18.54 23.07
C SER A 55 -1.73 -19.15 22.96
N GLY A 56 -0.78 -18.59 23.72
CA GLY A 56 0.49 -19.25 23.96
C GLY A 56 0.20 -20.65 24.50
N CYS A 57 0.80 -21.67 23.90
CA CYS A 57 0.90 -22.98 24.49
C CYS A 57 1.76 -22.84 25.76
N GLY A 58 1.10 -22.47 26.86
CA GLY A 58 1.68 -22.54 28.18
C GLY A 58 1.92 -24.02 28.48
N HIS A 59 3.18 -24.35 28.75
CA HIS A 59 3.57 -25.64 29.29
C HIS A 59 2.61 -26.03 30.43
N THR A 60 1.79 -27.06 30.21
CA THR A 60 1.13 -27.76 31.31
C THR A 60 2.15 -28.68 31.96
N SER A 61 3.03 -28.10 32.77
CA SER A 61 3.54 -28.82 33.95
C SER A 61 2.64 -28.45 35.10
N ARG A 62 1.66 -29.31 35.37
CA ARG A 62 0.99 -29.36 36.66
C ARG A 62 0.90 -30.83 37.03
N ASP A 63 1.71 -31.15 38.03
CA ASP A 63 1.62 -32.31 38.90
C ASP A 63 0.17 -32.79 39.07
N LEU A 64 -0.07 -34.03 38.62
CA LEU A 64 -0.83 -35.10 39.28
C LEU A 64 -0.50 -36.42 38.58
#